data_AF-A0A1H4J406-F1
#
_entry.id   AF-A0A1H4J406-F1
#
_cell.length_a   1.000
_cell.length_b   1.000
_cell.length_c   1.000
_cell.angle_alpha   90.00
_cell.angle_beta   90.00
_cell.angle_gamma   90.00
#
_symmetry.space_group_name_H-M   'P 1'
#
loop_
_entity.id
_entity.type
_entity.pdbx_description
1 polymer ?
#
loop_
_entity_poly.entity_id
_entity_poly.type
_entity_poly.pdbx_seq_one_letter_code
_entity_poly.pdbx_strand_id
1 'polypeptide(L)'
;MSSTGEGRKSSRVWFIVATVVIAVLVFASGMLVSGLVSASKADDAPSAPTHTTRPAKAQRPLPKNQPPAELTGPNPTSCEKIYSPEMLQKLQATGMPLNDPSVQGSVGTKDDELRAVIESHKPLNCSWGYAGDFGLTTSIVRLDADTVKSVIDRMGTLGYRCEDESGGTRCLVAFTQAGNRYGESHFIRDGVWLATSWVNYAPANYTPDIVAILWPDTAGSGTGE
;
A
#
# COMPACT_ATOMS: atom_id res chain seq x y z
N MET A 1 -11.61 23.38 -57.62
CA MET A 1 -11.08 22.00 -57.62
C MET A 1 -11.38 21.41 -56.27
N SER A 2 -12.38 20.53 -56.24
CA SER A 2 -12.90 19.88 -55.03
C SER A 2 -11.97 18.76 -54.58
N SER A 3 -11.78 18.59 -53.27
CA SER A 3 -11.49 17.29 -52.68
C SER A 3 -12.21 17.19 -51.33
N THR A 4 -13.13 16.24 -51.27
CA THR A 4 -13.98 15.86 -50.15
C THR A 4 -13.72 14.38 -49.86
N GLY A 5 -13.80 13.97 -48.59
CA GLY A 5 -13.99 12.58 -48.16
C GLY A 5 -13.00 12.17 -47.07
N GLU A 6 -13.39 12.11 -45.80
CA GLU A 6 -14.16 11.04 -45.12
C GLU A 6 -13.26 10.00 -44.45
N GLY A 7 -13.52 9.67 -43.18
CA GLY A 7 -12.76 8.61 -42.50
C GLY A 7 -12.91 8.42 -40.99
N ARG A 8 -13.92 8.96 -40.32
CA ARG A 8 -14.26 8.62 -38.92
C ARG A 8 -14.84 7.20 -38.86
N LYS A 9 -14.00 6.16 -38.80
CA LYS A 9 -14.46 4.75 -38.69
C LYS A 9 -13.47 3.74 -38.06
N SER A 10 -12.49 4.16 -37.27
CA SER A 10 -11.46 3.24 -36.70
C SER A 10 -11.73 2.74 -35.26
N SER A 11 -12.68 3.34 -34.51
CA SER A 11 -12.78 3.08 -33.05
C SER A 11 -13.72 1.93 -32.63
N ARG A 12 -14.40 1.24 -33.56
CA ARG A 12 -15.44 0.24 -33.22
C ARG A 12 -15.11 -1.21 -33.60
N VAL A 13 -14.02 -1.44 -34.32
CA VAL A 13 -13.65 -2.78 -34.82
C VAL A 13 -12.69 -3.50 -33.85
N TRP A 14 -11.95 -2.78 -33.01
CA TRP A 14 -11.00 -3.39 -32.06
C TRP A 14 -11.69 -4.04 -30.83
N PHE A 15 -12.87 -3.55 -30.45
CA PHE A 15 -13.63 -4.06 -29.30
C PHE A 15 -14.42 -5.36 -29.56
N ILE A 16 -14.47 -5.85 -30.80
CA ILE A 16 -15.22 -7.09 -31.15
C ILE A 16 -14.29 -8.31 -31.25
N VAL A 17 -12.97 -8.12 -31.38
CA VAL A 17 -12.01 -9.24 -31.54
C VAL A 17 -11.56 -9.82 -30.19
N ALA A 18 -11.56 -9.04 -29.10
CA ALA A 18 -11.07 -9.50 -27.80
C ALA A 18 -12.09 -10.39 -27.03
N THR A 19 -13.39 -10.25 -27.30
CA THR A 19 -14.46 -11.00 -26.62
C THR A 19 -14.65 -12.42 -27.12
N VAL A 20 -14.16 -12.75 -28.33
CA VAL A 20 -14.29 -14.10 -28.92
C VAL A 20 -13.20 -15.07 -28.44
N VAL A 21 -12.04 -14.57 -27.99
CA VAL A 21 -10.92 -15.42 -27.54
C VAL A 21 -11.14 -16.00 -26.12
N ILE A 22 -11.94 -15.33 -25.28
CA ILE A 22 -12.20 -15.78 -23.90
C ILE A 22 -13.29 -16.86 -23.83
N ALA A 23 -14.15 -17.00 -24.84
CA ALA A 23 -15.24 -17.98 -24.85
C ALA A 23 -14.81 -19.41 -25.24
N VAL A 24 -13.59 -19.60 -25.77
CA VAL A 24 -13.11 -20.92 -26.25
C VAL A 24 -12.25 -21.67 -25.20
N LEU A 25 -11.80 -21.00 -24.13
CA LEU A 25 -10.96 -21.62 -23.09
C LEU A 25 -11.72 -22.16 -21.87
N VAL A 26 -13.05 -22.03 -21.81
CA VAL A 26 -13.88 -22.48 -20.66
C VAL A 26 -14.57 -23.84 -20.89
N PHE A 27 -14.42 -24.46 -22.07
CA PHE A 27 -15.14 -25.69 -22.45
C PHE A 27 -14.34 -27.00 -22.35
N ALA A 28 -13.31 -27.09 -21.50
CA ALA A 28 -12.48 -28.30 -21.38
C ALA A 28 -12.22 -28.73 -19.92
N SER A 29 -13.29 -28.99 -19.15
CA SER A 29 -13.23 -29.80 -17.93
C SER A 29 -14.63 -30.26 -17.51
N GLY A 30 -15.35 -30.87 -18.44
CA GLY A 30 -16.60 -31.58 -18.17
C GLY A 30 -16.39 -33.09 -18.30
N MET A 31 -16.81 -33.83 -17.27
CA MET A 31 -16.99 -35.29 -17.17
C MET A 31 -15.86 -36.12 -16.56
N LEU A 32 -16.04 -36.51 -15.29
CA LEU A 32 -15.96 -37.91 -14.81
C LEU A 32 -16.96 -38.08 -13.64
N VAL A 33 -18.18 -38.55 -13.90
CA VAL A 33 -18.72 -39.91 -13.66
C VAL A 33 -19.33 -40.12 -12.26
N SER A 34 -20.58 -40.58 -12.30
CA SER A 34 -21.53 -40.84 -11.20
C SER A 34 -21.31 -42.18 -10.49
N GLY A 35 -21.85 -42.28 -9.27
CA GLY A 35 -22.05 -43.51 -8.48
C GLY A 35 -21.45 -43.36 -7.08
N LEU A 36 -22.12 -43.63 -5.95
CA LEU A 36 -23.26 -44.48 -5.62
C LEU A 36 -23.98 -43.91 -4.39
N VAL A 37 -25.31 -43.94 -4.40
CA VAL A 37 -26.13 -43.85 -3.19
C VAL A 37 -25.99 -45.17 -2.44
N SER A 38 -25.44 -45.12 -1.23
CA SER A 38 -25.58 -46.18 -0.23
C SER A 38 -26.27 -45.61 1.00
N ALA A 39 -27.56 -45.91 1.10
CA ALA A 39 -28.32 -45.83 2.34
C ALA A 39 -28.06 -47.11 3.15
N SER A 40 -27.65 -46.95 4.41
CA SER A 40 -27.62 -47.90 5.55
C SER A 40 -26.49 -47.41 6.47
N LYS A 41 -26.62 -47.24 7.79
CA LYS A 41 -27.47 -47.83 8.82
C LYS A 41 -27.50 -46.83 9.99
N ALA A 42 -28.64 -46.74 10.67
CA ALA A 42 -28.65 -46.31 12.06
C ALA A 42 -28.05 -47.45 12.89
N ASP A 43 -26.95 -47.19 13.58
CA ASP A 43 -26.41 -48.04 14.65
C ASP A 43 -26.10 -47.14 15.86
N ASP A 44 -26.54 -47.65 17.00
CA ASP A 44 -26.58 -47.06 18.32
C ASP A 44 -25.20 -46.97 19.00
N ALA A 45 -25.07 -45.98 19.91
CA ALA A 45 -24.13 -45.83 21.04
C ALA A 45 -22.65 -45.43 20.76
N PRO A 46 -21.90 -44.82 21.73
CA PRO A 46 -22.24 -44.38 23.09
C PRO A 46 -21.98 -42.87 23.38
N SER A 47 -22.50 -42.39 24.52
CA SER A 47 -22.40 -41.02 25.04
C SER A 47 -21.05 -40.32 24.85
N ALA A 48 -21.08 -39.15 24.18
CA ALA A 48 -19.98 -38.21 24.17
C ALA A 48 -19.77 -37.58 25.57
N PRO A 49 -18.53 -37.34 26.00
CA PRO A 49 -18.25 -36.70 27.28
C PRO A 49 -18.78 -35.26 27.26
N THR A 50 -19.46 -34.89 28.34
CA THR A 50 -19.95 -33.54 28.60
C THR A 50 -18.80 -32.55 28.45
N HIS A 51 -18.80 -31.74 27.39
CA HIS A 51 -17.91 -30.59 27.30
C HIS A 51 -18.29 -29.64 28.43
N THR A 52 -17.49 -29.62 29.50
CA THR A 52 -17.54 -28.56 30.50
C THR A 52 -17.20 -27.26 29.77
N THR A 53 -18.23 -26.46 29.46
CA THR A 53 -18.07 -25.09 28.99
C THR A 53 -17.33 -24.33 30.09
N ARG A 54 -16.02 -24.13 29.91
CA ARG A 54 -15.25 -23.20 30.72
C ARG A 54 -15.93 -21.83 30.59
N PRO A 55 -16.29 -21.14 31.69
CA PRO A 55 -16.87 -19.82 31.59
C PRO A 55 -15.89 -18.94 30.80
N ALA A 56 -16.37 -18.31 29.74
CA ALA A 56 -15.63 -17.25 29.07
C ALA A 56 -15.25 -16.24 30.15
N LYS A 57 -13.94 -16.08 30.38
CA LYS A 57 -13.41 -15.11 31.34
C LYS A 57 -13.94 -13.75 30.90
N ALA A 58 -14.90 -13.20 31.65
CA ALA A 58 -15.48 -11.90 31.37
C ALA A 58 -14.32 -10.90 31.20
N GLN A 59 -14.18 -10.34 30.00
CA GLN A 59 -13.22 -9.29 29.75
C GLN A 59 -13.64 -8.10 30.62
N ARG A 60 -12.84 -7.84 31.66
CA ARG A 60 -13.04 -6.68 32.52
C ARG A 60 -12.94 -5.43 31.66
N PRO A 61 -13.87 -4.46 31.77
CA PRO A 61 -13.74 -3.18 31.08
C PRO A 61 -12.39 -2.56 31.45
N LEU A 62 -11.59 -2.16 30.45
CA LEU A 62 -10.38 -1.39 30.71
C LEU A 62 -10.77 -0.07 31.41
N PRO A 63 -9.97 0.42 32.37
CA PRO A 63 -10.22 1.70 33.01
C PRO A 63 -10.33 2.81 31.96
N LYS A 64 -11.39 3.63 32.03
CA LYS A 64 -11.67 4.73 31.08
C LYS A 64 -10.60 5.84 31.04
N ASN A 65 -9.56 5.76 31.87
CA ASN A 65 -8.50 6.75 32.02
C ASN A 65 -7.10 6.19 31.71
N GLN A 66 -6.99 5.15 30.88
CA GLN A 66 -5.68 4.73 30.42
C GLN A 66 -5.11 5.83 29.50
N PRO A 67 -3.89 6.33 29.74
CA PRO A 67 -3.22 7.24 28.81
C PRO A 67 -3.22 6.61 27.41
N PRO A 68 -3.38 7.42 26.33
CA PRO A 68 -3.19 6.92 24.98
C PRO A 68 -1.88 6.15 24.88
N ALA A 69 -1.91 5.00 24.21
CA ALA A 69 -0.69 4.21 24.00
C ALA A 69 0.37 5.12 23.36
N GLU A 70 1.54 5.19 23.98
CA GLU A 70 2.63 6.02 23.47
C GLU A 70 3.13 5.40 22.17
N LEU A 71 3.14 6.20 21.11
CA LEU A 71 3.67 5.77 19.82
C LEU A 71 5.20 5.66 19.96
N THR A 72 5.74 4.47 19.75
CA THR A 72 7.17 4.17 20.00
C THR A 72 8.07 4.49 18.81
N GLY A 73 7.50 4.67 17.61
CA GLY A 73 8.27 4.94 16.41
C GLY A 73 8.83 6.37 16.32
N PRO A 74 9.79 6.59 15.40
CA PRO A 74 10.48 7.86 15.19
C PRO A 74 9.54 9.02 14.86
N ASN A 75 9.95 10.24 15.23
CA ASN A 75 9.17 11.45 14.99
C ASN A 75 10.07 12.55 14.38
N PRO A 76 10.44 12.44 13.09
CA PRO A 76 11.25 13.46 12.44
C PRO A 76 10.48 14.79 12.39
N THR A 77 11.19 15.89 12.66
CA THR A 77 10.59 17.25 12.69
C THR A 77 11.02 18.12 11.51
N SER A 78 11.88 17.63 10.62
CA SER A 78 12.30 18.34 9.42
C SER A 78 12.65 17.38 8.30
N CYS A 79 12.46 17.81 7.05
CA CYS A 79 12.59 16.96 5.88
C CYS A 79 14.03 16.57 5.56
N GLU A 80 15.01 17.39 5.91
CA GLU A 80 16.42 17.11 5.64
C GLU A 80 16.95 15.95 6.50
N LYS A 81 16.31 15.71 7.65
CA LYS A 81 16.75 14.71 8.63
C LYS A 81 16.27 13.29 8.35
N ILE A 82 15.46 13.09 7.29
CA ILE A 82 14.95 11.76 6.95
C ILE A 82 15.84 11.03 5.93
N TYR A 83 16.84 11.73 5.37
CA TYR A 83 17.70 11.21 4.31
C TYR A 83 19.12 10.97 4.83
N SER A 84 19.81 9.98 4.24
CA SER A 84 21.25 9.92 4.36
C SER A 84 21.90 11.11 3.66
N PRO A 85 23.16 11.47 4.01
CA PRO A 85 23.92 12.48 3.27
C PRO A 85 23.98 12.18 1.77
N GLU A 86 24.17 10.91 1.40
CA GLU A 86 24.27 10.45 0.01
C GLU A 86 22.94 10.61 -0.74
N MET A 87 21.82 10.22 -0.13
CA MET A 87 20.50 10.39 -0.72
C MET A 87 20.15 11.87 -0.84
N LEU A 88 20.40 12.68 0.18
CA LEU A 88 20.15 14.11 0.13
C LEU A 88 20.94 14.77 -1.00
N GLN A 89 22.22 14.44 -1.14
CA GLN A 89 23.05 14.93 -2.24
C GLN A 89 22.50 14.51 -3.61
N LYS A 90 22.07 13.25 -3.75
CA LYS A 90 21.46 12.73 -4.98
C LYS A 90 20.18 13.48 -5.35
N LEU A 91 19.31 13.77 -4.37
CA LEU A 91 18.08 14.53 -4.58
C LEU A 91 18.40 15.97 -5.00
N GLN A 92 19.34 16.63 -4.32
CA GLN A 92 19.79 17.99 -4.64
C GLN A 92 20.42 18.09 -6.04
N ALA A 93 21.16 17.06 -6.47
CA ALA A 93 21.80 17.03 -7.79
C ALA A 93 20.80 17.03 -8.97
N THR A 94 19.51 16.76 -8.72
CA THR A 94 18.47 16.88 -9.74
C THR A 94 18.09 18.32 -10.09
N GLY A 95 18.49 19.29 -9.24
CA GLY A 95 18.04 20.68 -9.35
C GLY A 95 16.58 20.91 -8.93
N MET A 96 15.87 19.88 -8.47
CA MET A 96 14.55 20.03 -7.88
C MET A 96 14.65 20.61 -6.47
N PRO A 97 13.81 21.60 -6.13
CA PRO A 97 13.75 22.14 -4.77
C PRO A 97 13.10 21.14 -3.81
N LEU A 98 13.52 21.22 -2.55
CA LEU A 98 12.82 20.62 -1.42
C LEU A 98 11.70 21.57 -0.97
N ASN A 99 10.46 21.06 -0.87
CA ASN A 99 9.29 21.77 -0.35
C ASN A 99 8.92 23.06 -1.09
N ASP A 100 8.93 23.02 -2.43
CA ASP A 100 8.49 24.16 -3.23
C ASP A 100 7.03 24.56 -2.93
N PRO A 101 6.71 25.88 -2.83
CA PRO A 101 5.35 26.33 -2.56
C PRO A 101 4.31 25.86 -3.58
N SER A 102 4.70 25.60 -4.84
CA SER A 102 3.77 25.17 -5.89
C SER A 102 3.17 23.78 -5.66
N VAL A 103 3.80 22.96 -4.81
CA VAL A 103 3.31 21.62 -4.44
C VAL A 103 2.78 21.56 -3.01
N GLN A 104 2.60 22.72 -2.36
CA GLN A 104 2.00 22.78 -1.03
C GLN A 104 0.62 22.10 -1.03
N GLY A 105 0.39 21.21 -0.07
CA GLY A 105 -0.84 20.40 0.00
C GLY A 105 -0.79 19.07 -0.78
N SER A 106 0.29 18.82 -1.53
CA SER A 106 0.56 17.47 -2.01
C SER A 106 0.85 16.55 -0.84
N VAL A 107 0.36 15.31 -0.92
CA VAL A 107 0.59 14.26 0.07
C VAL A 107 1.10 12.98 -0.60
N GLY A 108 1.58 12.07 0.22
CA GLY A 108 2.17 10.79 -0.17
C GLY A 108 1.24 9.74 -0.79
N THR A 109 0.04 10.12 -1.23
CA THR A 109 -0.93 9.21 -1.85
C THR A 109 -1.88 9.95 -2.80
N LYS A 110 -2.50 9.22 -3.72
CA LYS A 110 -3.58 9.68 -4.60
C LYS A 110 -4.95 9.12 -4.21
N ASP A 111 -5.02 8.17 -3.27
CA ASP A 111 -6.28 7.67 -2.74
C ASP A 111 -6.88 8.65 -1.72
N ASP A 112 -8.18 8.94 -1.86
CA ASP A 112 -8.84 9.96 -1.03
C ASP A 112 -9.02 9.53 0.43
N GLU A 113 -9.25 8.24 0.70
CA GLU A 113 -9.39 7.74 2.07
C GLU A 113 -8.03 7.74 2.80
N LEU A 114 -6.98 7.27 2.13
CA LEU A 114 -5.61 7.34 2.63
C LEU A 114 -5.17 8.79 2.84
N ARG A 115 -5.49 9.70 1.91
CA ARG A 115 -5.23 11.14 2.05
C ARG A 115 -5.92 11.71 3.30
N ALA A 116 -7.19 11.38 3.52
CA ALA A 116 -7.92 11.89 4.68
C ALA A 116 -7.26 11.47 6.00
N VAL A 117 -6.73 10.23 6.07
CA VAL A 117 -5.93 9.78 7.22
C VAL A 117 -4.64 10.60 7.36
N ILE A 118 -3.90 10.85 6.28
CA ILE A 118 -2.68 11.68 6.32
C ILE A 118 -3.00 13.07 6.87
N GLU A 119 -4.03 13.73 6.33
CA GLU A 119 -4.37 15.11 6.65
C GLU A 119 -4.89 15.28 8.09
N SER A 120 -5.53 14.25 8.66
CA SER A 120 -6.02 14.32 10.05
C SER A 120 -4.93 14.13 11.13
N HIS A 121 -3.69 13.78 10.75
CA HIS A 121 -2.64 13.36 11.68
C HIS A 121 -1.40 14.28 11.71
N LYS A 122 -1.51 15.54 11.27
CA LYS A 122 -0.42 16.54 11.29
C LYS A 122 0.90 16.00 10.68
N PRO A 123 0.89 15.63 9.40
CA PRO A 123 2.01 14.95 8.77
C PRO A 123 3.21 15.89 8.62
N LEU A 124 4.42 15.32 8.62
CA LEU A 124 5.58 15.98 8.01
C LEU A 124 5.56 15.64 6.52
N ASN A 125 5.25 16.63 5.67
CA ASN A 125 5.26 16.48 4.22
C ASN A 125 6.58 16.99 3.64
N CYS A 126 7.24 16.15 2.86
CA CYS A 126 8.52 16.41 2.21
C CYS A 126 8.39 16.16 0.72
N SER A 127 8.39 17.23 -0.08
CA SER A 127 8.28 17.14 -1.53
C SER A 127 9.58 17.50 -2.24
N TRP A 128 9.86 16.81 -3.34
CA TRP A 128 10.94 17.16 -4.26
C TRP A 128 10.34 17.42 -5.63
N GLY A 129 10.52 18.65 -6.13
CA GLY A 129 10.03 19.08 -7.43
C GLY A 129 9.13 20.32 -7.37
N TYR A 130 8.55 20.63 -8.52
CA TYR A 130 7.57 21.70 -8.71
C TYR A 130 6.20 21.09 -9.05
N ALA A 131 5.17 21.93 -9.14
CA ALA A 131 3.91 21.51 -9.74
C ALA A 131 4.15 21.02 -11.19
N GLY A 132 3.70 19.81 -11.49
CA GLY A 132 3.85 19.19 -12.80
C GLY A 132 3.97 17.68 -12.74
N ASP A 133 4.51 17.10 -13.81
CA ASP A 133 4.59 15.65 -14.02
C ASP A 133 5.97 15.08 -13.67
N PHE A 134 6.76 15.74 -12.81
CA PHE A 134 8.05 15.22 -12.38
C PHE A 134 8.33 15.60 -10.93
N GLY A 135 8.40 14.61 -10.05
CA GLY A 135 8.68 14.82 -8.64
C GLY A 135 8.11 13.73 -7.75
N LEU A 136 8.26 13.91 -6.44
CA LEU A 136 7.70 13.04 -5.41
C LEU A 136 7.28 13.82 -4.18
N THR A 137 6.40 13.23 -3.39
CA THR A 137 6.02 13.73 -2.06
C THR A 137 5.99 12.57 -1.09
N THR A 138 6.64 12.75 0.06
CA THR A 138 6.61 11.81 1.18
C THR A 138 5.91 12.46 2.37
N SER A 139 4.85 11.83 2.88
CA SER A 139 4.19 12.17 4.12
C SER A 139 4.63 11.19 5.21
N ILE A 140 5.18 11.72 6.31
CA ILE A 140 5.48 10.94 7.51
C ILE A 140 4.37 11.19 8.53
N VAL A 141 3.69 10.11 8.92
CA VAL A 141 2.49 10.18 9.75
C VAL A 141 2.63 9.23 10.93
N ARG A 142 2.25 9.68 12.13
CA ARG A 142 2.20 8.85 13.33
C ARG A 142 0.76 8.41 13.59
N LEU A 143 0.55 7.11 13.68
CA LEU A 143 -0.75 6.44 13.72
C LEU A 143 -0.81 5.48 14.91
N ASP A 144 -1.98 5.37 15.54
CA ASP A 144 -2.27 4.26 16.46
C ASP A 144 -2.43 2.92 15.72
N ALA A 145 -2.46 1.82 16.48
CA ALA A 145 -2.49 0.48 15.91
C ALA A 145 -3.76 0.17 15.10
N ASP A 146 -4.92 0.68 15.51
CA ASP A 146 -6.19 0.45 14.81
C ASP A 146 -6.21 1.21 13.47
N THR A 147 -5.66 2.43 13.48
CA THR A 147 -5.50 3.24 12.26
C THR A 147 -4.47 2.61 11.32
N VAL A 148 -3.34 2.09 11.82
CA VAL A 148 -2.37 1.32 11.02
C VAL A 148 -3.03 0.15 10.31
N LYS A 149 -3.82 -0.65 11.04
CA LYS A 149 -4.53 -1.78 10.46
C LYS A 149 -5.47 -1.34 9.33
N SER A 150 -6.22 -0.26 9.57
CA SER A 150 -7.17 0.28 8.59
C SER A 150 -6.47 0.78 7.32
N VAL A 151 -5.31 1.43 7.46
CA VAL A 151 -4.48 1.88 6.32
C VAL A 151 -3.99 0.70 5.49
N ILE A 152 -3.48 -0.36 6.13
CA ILE A 152 -3.00 -1.57 5.42
C ILE A 152 -4.16 -2.30 4.74
N ASP A 153 -5.29 -2.47 5.41
CA ASP A 153 -6.49 -3.11 4.84
C ASP A 153 -7.02 -2.33 3.62
N ARG A 154 -6.96 -0.99 3.66
CA ARG A 154 -7.30 -0.13 2.52
C ARG A 154 -6.37 -0.36 1.34
N MET A 155 -5.04 -0.38 1.57
CA MET A 155 -4.06 -0.68 0.51
C MET A 155 -4.27 -2.06 -0.11
N GLY A 156 -4.62 -3.06 0.71
CA GLY A 156 -4.99 -4.39 0.23
C GLY A 156 -6.22 -4.37 -0.67
N THR A 157 -7.27 -3.61 -0.29
CA THR A 157 -8.48 -3.42 -1.10
C THR A 157 -8.20 -2.72 -2.42
N LEU A 158 -7.24 -1.78 -2.44
CA LEU A 158 -6.76 -1.09 -3.64
C LEU A 158 -5.85 -1.96 -4.52
N GLY A 159 -5.47 -3.16 -4.07
CA GLY A 159 -4.62 -4.09 -4.83
C GLY A 159 -3.13 -3.75 -4.78
N TYR A 160 -2.67 -3.02 -3.76
CA TYR A 160 -1.25 -2.73 -3.58
C TYR A 160 -0.53 -4.03 -3.19
N ARG A 161 0.71 -4.20 -3.65
CA ARG A 161 1.53 -5.34 -3.26
C ARG A 161 2.14 -5.05 -1.89
N CYS A 162 1.62 -5.67 -0.85
CA CYS A 162 2.09 -5.52 0.52
C CYS A 162 2.96 -6.72 0.93
N GLU A 163 4.18 -6.44 1.41
CA GLU A 163 5.16 -7.43 1.84
C GLU A 163 5.82 -6.98 3.15
N ASP A 164 6.30 -7.92 3.96
CA ASP A 164 7.11 -7.61 5.14
C ASP A 164 8.54 -7.26 4.71
N GLU A 165 9.02 -6.08 5.10
CA GLU A 165 10.33 -5.55 4.74
C GLU A 165 10.91 -4.79 5.95
N SER A 166 12.18 -4.99 6.30
CA SER A 166 12.90 -4.18 7.31
C SER A 166 12.17 -4.00 8.66
N GLY A 167 11.47 -5.04 9.11
CA GLY A 167 10.69 -5.03 10.37
C GLY A 167 9.36 -4.27 10.31
N GLY A 168 8.92 -3.87 9.11
CA GLY A 168 7.62 -3.24 8.86
C GLY A 168 6.90 -3.89 7.68
N THR A 169 5.79 -3.28 7.28
CA THR A 169 5.05 -3.67 6.08
C THR A 169 5.21 -2.61 5.00
N ARG A 170 5.60 -3.03 3.80
CA ARG A 170 5.72 -2.14 2.64
C ARG A 170 4.69 -2.51 1.58
N CYS A 171 3.84 -1.55 1.22
CA CYS A 171 2.85 -1.66 0.16
C CYS A 171 3.24 -0.80 -1.05
N LEU A 172 3.26 -1.41 -2.24
CA LEU A 172 3.72 -0.78 -3.47
C LEU A 172 2.67 -0.88 -4.58
N VAL A 173 2.51 0.23 -5.32
CA VAL A 173 1.79 0.25 -6.59
C VAL A 173 2.56 1.12 -7.59
N ALA A 174 2.58 0.72 -8.86
CA ALA A 174 3.15 1.52 -9.93
C ALA A 174 2.45 1.19 -11.25
N PHE A 175 2.25 2.21 -12.08
CA PHE A 175 1.61 2.07 -13.38
C PHE A 175 2.07 3.18 -14.34
N THR A 176 1.75 3.00 -15.62
CA THR A 176 1.99 4.00 -16.66
C THR A 176 0.67 4.46 -17.22
N GLN A 177 0.48 5.78 -17.34
CA GLN A 177 -0.71 6.38 -17.92
C GLN A 177 -0.30 7.59 -18.77
N ALA A 178 -0.79 7.66 -20.01
CA ALA A 178 -0.52 8.77 -20.93
C ALA A 178 0.97 9.13 -21.10
N GLY A 179 1.86 8.13 -21.04
CA GLY A 179 3.31 8.32 -21.17
C GLY A 179 4.03 8.67 -19.87
N ASN A 180 3.29 9.04 -18.81
CA ASN A 180 3.84 9.29 -17.48
C ASN A 180 3.86 8.00 -16.65
N ARG A 181 4.90 7.84 -15.84
CA ARG A 181 5.03 6.77 -14.85
C ARG A 181 4.59 7.30 -13.50
N TYR A 182 3.71 6.58 -12.83
CA TYR A 182 3.22 6.91 -11.50
C TYR A 182 3.50 5.75 -10.55
N GLY A 183 3.55 6.05 -9.26
CA GLY A 183 3.49 5.03 -8.26
C GLY A 183 3.46 5.58 -6.84
N GLU A 184 3.23 4.66 -5.93
CA GLU A 184 3.22 4.90 -4.50
C GLU A 184 4.02 3.81 -3.78
N SER A 185 4.71 4.21 -2.72
CA SER A 185 5.41 3.32 -1.79
C SER A 185 5.01 3.73 -0.39
N HIS A 186 4.35 2.82 0.31
CA HIS A 186 3.93 3.01 1.69
C HIS A 186 4.70 2.06 2.58
N PHE A 187 5.45 2.57 3.54
CA PHE A 187 6.13 1.76 4.54
C PHE A 187 5.54 2.07 5.92
N ILE A 188 5.18 1.05 6.69
CA ILE A 188 4.60 1.21 8.02
C ILE A 188 5.36 0.35 9.03
N ARG A 189 5.85 0.98 10.09
CA ARG A 189 6.56 0.32 11.20
C ARG A 189 6.40 1.14 12.47
N ASP A 190 6.21 0.48 13.62
CA ASP A 190 6.15 1.12 14.95
C ASP A 190 5.18 2.31 15.06
N GLY A 191 4.05 2.24 14.35
CA GLY A 191 3.06 3.33 14.29
C GLY A 191 3.49 4.53 13.44
N VAL A 192 4.53 4.42 12.63
CA VAL A 192 4.96 5.45 11.67
C VAL A 192 4.69 4.96 10.26
N TRP A 193 3.97 5.77 9.50
CA TRP A 193 3.67 5.56 8.09
C TRP A 193 4.45 6.55 7.24
N LEU A 194 5.30 6.01 6.36
CA LEU A 194 5.95 6.73 5.27
C LEU A 194 5.12 6.50 4.01
N ALA A 195 4.28 7.46 3.66
CA ALA A 195 3.54 7.45 2.40
C ALA A 195 4.32 8.24 1.35
N THR A 196 4.75 7.63 0.25
CA THR A 196 5.41 8.33 -0.84
C THR A 196 4.60 8.17 -2.12
N SER A 197 4.21 9.28 -2.76
CA SER A 197 3.67 9.28 -4.13
C SER A 197 4.65 9.96 -5.07
N TRP A 198 4.75 9.47 -6.30
CA TRP A 198 5.68 10.01 -7.29
C TRP A 198 5.13 9.98 -8.71
N VAL A 199 5.65 10.88 -9.54
CA VAL A 199 5.42 10.94 -10.98
C VAL A 199 6.76 11.15 -11.69
N ASN A 200 7.07 10.26 -12.64
CA ASN A 200 8.29 10.20 -13.45
C ASN A 200 9.64 10.22 -12.68
N TYR A 201 9.62 10.27 -11.35
CA TYR A 201 10.78 10.36 -10.49
C TYR A 201 10.67 9.40 -9.30
N ALA A 202 11.26 8.21 -9.45
CA ALA A 202 11.33 7.19 -8.41
C ALA A 202 12.80 6.84 -8.14
N PRO A 203 13.51 7.56 -7.25
CA PRO A 203 14.91 7.30 -7.00
C PRO A 203 15.12 5.89 -6.46
N ALA A 204 16.09 5.17 -7.04
CA ALA A 204 16.49 3.88 -6.50
C ALA A 204 16.92 4.02 -5.03
N ASN A 205 16.49 3.05 -4.21
CA ASN A 205 16.70 2.96 -2.77
C ASN A 205 16.12 4.11 -1.92
N TYR A 206 15.16 4.89 -2.46
CA TYR A 206 14.57 6.01 -1.72
C TYR A 206 13.92 5.61 -0.38
N THR A 207 12.97 4.67 -0.38
CA THR A 207 12.32 4.24 0.88
C THR A 207 13.29 3.49 1.81
N PRO A 208 14.10 2.51 1.34
CA PRO A 208 15.10 1.86 2.20
C PRO A 208 16.08 2.83 2.87
N ASP A 209 16.51 3.89 2.18
CA ASP A 209 17.36 4.94 2.74
C ASP A 209 16.69 5.63 3.94
N ILE A 210 15.45 6.10 3.75
CA ILE A 210 14.68 6.75 4.81
C ILE A 210 14.47 5.80 6.00
N VAL A 211 14.16 4.54 5.72
CA VAL A 211 13.97 3.51 6.76
C VAL A 211 15.25 3.31 7.57
N ALA A 212 16.42 3.23 6.93
CA ALA A 212 17.70 3.08 7.62
C ALA A 212 18.04 4.30 8.51
N ILE A 213 17.64 5.50 8.11
CA ILE A 213 17.84 6.73 8.88
C ILE A 213 16.90 6.80 10.09
N LEU A 214 15.64 6.42 9.92
CA LEU A 214 14.63 6.49 10.97
C LEU A 214 14.68 5.30 11.94
N TRP A 215 15.16 4.14 11.49
CA TRP A 215 15.33 2.90 12.26
C TRP A 215 16.74 2.33 12.07
N PRO A 216 17.75 2.89 12.74
CA PRO A 216 19.15 2.50 12.56
C PRO A 216 19.47 1.08 13.08
N ASP A 217 18.58 0.49 13.89
CA ASP A 217 18.67 -0.90 14.36
C ASP A 217 18.59 -1.93 13.22
N THR A 218 18.03 -1.56 12.08
CA THR A 218 17.94 -2.43 10.89
C THR A 218 19.29 -2.68 10.21
N ALA A 219 20.23 -1.74 10.33
CA ALA A 219 21.53 -1.80 9.64
C ALA A 219 22.47 -2.91 10.17
N GLY A 220 22.17 -3.48 11.35
CA GLY A 220 23.02 -4.47 12.03
C GLY A 220 22.58 -5.93 11.90
N SER A 221 21.43 -6.22 11.28
CA SER A 221 20.88 -7.59 11.25
C SER A 221 21.44 -8.50 10.13
N GLY A 222 22.35 -7.98 9.30
CA GLY A 222 22.87 -8.68 8.11
C GLY A 222 24.32 -9.18 8.17
N THR A 223 25.01 -9.11 9.31
CA THR A 223 26.36 -9.66 9.46
C THR A 223 26.45 -10.49 10.74
N GLY A 224 26.05 -11.75 10.63
CA GLY A 224 26.11 -12.68 11.73
C GLY A 224 25.75 -14.10 11.31
N GLU A 225 26.48 -14.66 10.33
CA GLU A 225 26.98 -16.05 10.37
C GLU A 225 28.12 -16.24 9.36
#